data_AF-A0A7U4PAG2-F1
#
_entry.id   AF-A0A7U4PAG2-F1
#
_cell.length_a   1.000
_cell.length_b   1.000
_cell.length_c   1.000
_cell.angle_alpha   90.00
_cell.angle_beta   90.00
_cell.angle_gamma   90.00
#
_symmetry.space_group_name_H-M   'P 1'
#
loop_
_entity.id
_entity.type
_entity.pdbx_description
1 polymer ?
#
loop_
_entity_poly.entity_id
_entity_poly.type
_entity_poly.pdbx_seq_one_letter_code
_entity_poly.pdbx_strand_id
1 'polypeptide(L)'
;MSSTSSQGRGRPQASPWLSLITRLLGVSFVLFFGTAIVTILLGIDHRIASDPIGLLALRLVRWGGAHGGGEHYELMISAVYVAWGVFLWEAASDPFEHKLFLDFTVVANAAHFGLMFVQGLVMPGERIHLVSDVALGWFALALFAATWIPARSKAAKRHAASFSR
;
A
#
# COMPACT_ATOMS: atom_id res chain seq x y z
N MET A 1 43.42 26.72 -9.01
CA MET A 1 43.23 25.44 -8.29
C MET A 1 41.81 24.97 -8.56
N SER A 2 41.74 23.80 -9.16
CA SER A 2 40.57 23.16 -9.74
C SER A 2 39.75 22.46 -8.68
N SER A 3 38.42 22.58 -8.74
CA SER A 3 37.50 21.46 -8.52
C SER A 3 36.08 21.89 -8.86
N THR A 4 35.71 21.56 -10.09
CA THR A 4 34.37 21.49 -10.65
C THR A 4 33.40 20.74 -9.73
N SER A 5 32.41 21.46 -9.17
CA SER A 5 31.22 20.88 -8.56
C SER A 5 30.24 20.44 -9.67
N SER A 6 30.57 19.35 -10.40
CA SER A 6 29.71 18.79 -11.45
C SER A 6 29.00 17.49 -11.05
N GLN A 7 28.91 17.18 -9.75
CA GLN A 7 28.41 15.88 -9.28
C GLN A 7 26.87 15.79 -9.10
N GLY A 8 26.10 16.75 -9.62
CA GLY A 8 24.63 16.81 -9.43
C GLY A 8 23.75 16.45 -10.64
N ARG A 9 24.31 16.26 -11.85
CA ARG A 9 23.51 16.26 -13.10
C ARG A 9 23.05 14.89 -13.64
N GLY A 10 23.16 13.81 -12.86
CA GLY A 10 22.93 12.44 -13.37
C GLY A 10 21.75 11.68 -12.77
N ARG A 11 21.23 12.04 -11.59
CA ARG A 11 20.19 11.25 -10.92
C ARG A 11 18.81 11.50 -11.55
N PRO A 12 18.04 10.46 -11.91
CA PRO A 12 16.65 10.63 -12.29
C PRO A 12 15.90 11.29 -11.13
N GLN A 13 15.38 12.50 -11.32
CA GLN A 13 14.55 13.15 -10.31
C GLN A 13 13.10 12.67 -10.45
N ALA A 14 12.50 12.26 -9.34
CA ALA A 14 11.09 11.89 -9.30
C ALA A 14 10.22 13.12 -9.57
N SER A 15 9.07 12.91 -10.21
CA SER A 15 8.09 13.98 -10.30
C SER A 15 7.52 14.25 -8.90
N PRO A 16 7.21 15.50 -8.55
CA PRO A 16 6.59 15.83 -7.26
C PRO A 16 5.29 15.03 -7.02
N TRP A 17 4.57 14.74 -8.11
CA TRP A 17 3.35 13.95 -8.09
C TRP A 17 3.57 12.48 -7.68
N LEU A 18 4.65 11.84 -8.17
CA LEU A 18 5.01 10.47 -7.78
C LEU A 18 5.33 10.41 -6.29
N SER A 19 6.18 11.31 -5.81
CA SER A 19 6.53 11.40 -4.39
C SER A 19 5.30 11.69 -3.52
N LEU A 20 4.39 12.55 -3.96
CA LEU A 20 3.14 12.81 -3.25
C LEU A 20 2.27 11.55 -3.17
N ILE A 21 2.03 10.85 -4.28
CA ILE A 21 1.22 9.62 -4.28
C ILE A 21 1.85 8.54 -3.40
N THR A 22 3.16 8.34 -3.47
CA THR A 22 3.86 7.37 -2.62
C THR A 22 3.70 7.71 -1.13
N ARG A 23 3.80 9.00 -0.76
CA ARG A 23 3.54 9.46 0.63
C ARG A 23 2.10 9.25 1.05
N LEU A 24 1.14 9.59 0.19
CA LEU A 24 -0.28 9.40 0.48
C LEU A 24 -0.62 7.92 0.66
N LEU A 25 -0.04 7.03 -0.14
CA LEU A 25 -0.18 5.59 0.02
C LEU A 25 0.45 5.10 1.34
N GLY A 26 1.64 5.59 1.69
CA GLY A 26 2.27 5.25 2.96
C GLY A 26 1.46 5.71 4.18
N VAL A 27 0.97 6.94 4.15
CA VAL A 27 0.11 7.50 5.21
C VAL A 27 -1.22 6.74 5.30
N SER A 28 -1.84 6.39 4.17
CA SER A 28 -3.10 5.65 4.19
C SER A 28 -2.91 4.27 4.82
N PHE A 29 -1.79 3.59 4.56
CA PHE A 29 -1.47 2.32 5.23
C PHE A 29 -1.33 2.50 6.74
N VAL A 30 -0.56 3.49 7.19
CA VAL A 30 -0.37 3.74 8.63
C VAL A 30 -1.70 4.07 9.31
N LEU A 31 -2.51 4.96 8.72
CA LEU A 31 -3.77 5.39 9.33
C LEU A 31 -4.80 4.25 9.36
N PHE A 32 -4.98 3.54 8.26
CA PHE A 32 -5.96 2.47 8.16
C PHE A 32 -5.61 1.30 9.08
N PHE A 33 -4.40 0.74 8.94
CA PHE A 33 -3.98 -0.43 9.70
C PHE A 33 -3.63 -0.08 11.15
N GLY A 34 -3.14 1.14 11.41
CA GLY A 34 -2.97 1.63 12.78
C GLY A 34 -4.30 1.77 13.51
N THR A 35 -5.33 2.27 12.81
CA THR A 35 -6.69 2.30 13.38
C THR A 35 -7.21 0.89 13.65
N ALA A 36 -7.03 -0.05 12.72
CA ALA A 36 -7.41 -1.45 12.91
C ALA A 36 -6.72 -2.10 14.14
N ILE A 37 -5.43 -1.87 14.32
CA ILE A 37 -4.70 -2.34 15.51
C ILE A 37 -5.32 -1.79 16.78
N VAL A 38 -5.55 -0.47 16.83
CA VAL A 38 -6.12 0.19 18.01
C VAL A 38 -7.52 -0.32 18.32
N THR A 39 -8.37 -0.48 17.31
CA THR A 39 -9.75 -0.94 17.52
C THR A 39 -9.82 -2.38 18.02
N ILE A 40 -8.99 -3.27 17.48
CA ILE A 40 -8.92 -4.68 17.90
C ILE A 40 -8.31 -4.82 19.29
N LEU A 41 -7.17 -4.17 19.56
CA LEU A 41 -6.48 -4.29 20.87
C LEU A 41 -7.30 -3.71 22.03
N LEU A 42 -8.10 -2.67 21.77
CA LEU A 42 -8.97 -2.07 22.78
C LEU A 42 -10.34 -2.75 22.87
N GLY A 43 -10.62 -3.78 22.07
CA GLY A 43 -11.92 -4.46 22.01
C GLY A 43 -13.07 -3.52 21.60
N ILE A 44 -12.75 -2.43 20.89
CA ILE A 44 -13.74 -1.47 20.41
C ILE A 44 -14.56 -2.10 19.29
N ASP A 45 -13.96 -2.99 18.50
CA ASP A 45 -14.61 -3.80 17.48
C ASP A 45 -15.82 -4.56 18.03
N HIS A 46 -15.71 -5.18 19.20
CA HIS A 46 -16.82 -5.87 19.87
C HIS A 46 -17.94 -4.92 20.31
N ARG A 47 -17.59 -3.69 20.70
CA ARG A 47 -18.57 -2.66 21.07
C ARG A 47 -19.30 -2.13 19.84
N ILE A 48 -18.56 -1.85 18.77
CA ILE A 48 -19.13 -1.38 17.51
C ILE A 48 -20.01 -2.45 16.86
N ALA A 49 -19.65 -3.73 16.98
CA ALA A 49 -20.45 -4.84 16.49
C ALA A 49 -21.83 -4.99 17.17
N SER A 50 -22.06 -4.33 18.32
CA SER A 50 -23.37 -4.33 19.00
C SER A 50 -24.42 -3.43 18.32
N ASP A 51 -23.97 -2.46 17.52
CA ASP A 51 -24.81 -1.58 16.72
C ASP A 51 -24.94 -2.12 15.29
N PRO A 52 -26.14 -2.24 14.69
CA PRO A 52 -26.31 -2.68 13.31
C PRO A 52 -25.46 -1.91 12.28
N ILE A 53 -25.29 -0.60 12.47
CA ILE A 53 -24.48 0.24 11.57
C ILE A 53 -22.99 -0.06 11.77
N GLY A 54 -22.57 -0.16 13.03
CA GLY A 54 -21.21 -0.54 13.38
C GLY A 54 -20.82 -1.93 12.87
N LEU A 55 -21.69 -2.92 13.00
CA LEU A 55 -21.50 -4.26 12.47
C LEU A 55 -21.31 -4.23 10.94
N LEU A 56 -22.16 -3.47 10.23
CA LEU A 56 -22.03 -3.31 8.79
C LEU A 56 -20.69 -2.65 8.43
N ALA A 57 -20.30 -1.61 9.16
CA ALA A 57 -19.03 -0.92 8.95
C ALA A 57 -17.84 -1.88 9.14
N LEU A 58 -17.83 -2.70 10.18
CA LEU A 58 -16.77 -3.70 10.37
C LEU A 58 -16.76 -4.72 9.22
N ARG A 59 -17.93 -5.19 8.76
CA ARG A 59 -18.01 -6.14 7.64
C ARG A 59 -17.53 -5.59 6.31
N LEU A 60 -17.40 -4.27 6.14
CA LEU A 60 -16.84 -3.68 4.92
C LEU A 60 -15.31 -3.73 4.88
N VAL A 61 -14.66 -4.00 6.00
CA VAL A 61 -13.22 -3.75 6.15
C VAL A 61 -12.49 -4.91 6.82
N ARG A 62 -13.22 -5.71 7.59
CA ARG A 62 -12.66 -6.77 8.42
C ARG A 62 -12.95 -8.14 7.84
N TRP A 63 -11.89 -8.82 7.42
CA TRP A 63 -11.98 -10.15 6.83
C TRP A 63 -12.31 -11.22 7.87
N GLY A 64 -13.23 -12.13 7.52
CA GLY A 64 -13.60 -13.28 8.36
C GLY A 64 -14.87 -13.09 9.19
N GLY A 65 -15.38 -14.22 9.70
CA GLY A 65 -16.64 -14.27 10.43
C GLY A 65 -16.61 -13.47 11.74
N ALA A 66 -17.77 -12.96 12.16
CA ALA A 66 -17.95 -12.25 13.42
C ALA A 66 -17.68 -13.11 14.69
N HIS A 67 -17.27 -14.37 14.55
CA HIS A 67 -17.21 -15.38 15.61
C HIS A 67 -15.81 -16.01 15.80
N GLY A 68 -14.75 -15.25 15.50
CA GLY A 68 -13.43 -15.41 16.10
C GLY A 68 -12.38 -16.15 15.26
N GLY A 69 -11.13 -15.68 15.38
CA GLY A 69 -9.91 -16.26 14.82
C GLY A 69 -9.24 -15.42 13.72
N GLY A 70 -9.98 -14.55 13.03
CA GLY A 70 -9.45 -13.69 11.97
C GLY A 70 -8.64 -12.50 12.49
N GLU A 71 -9.01 -11.99 13.66
CA GLU A 71 -8.44 -10.80 14.30
C GLU A 71 -6.94 -10.94 14.59
N HIS A 72 -6.46 -12.15 14.87
CA HIS A 72 -5.03 -12.39 15.11
C HIS A 72 -4.22 -12.23 13.83
N TYR A 73 -4.70 -12.77 12.71
CA TYR A 73 -4.05 -12.60 11.41
C TYR A 73 -4.16 -11.16 10.92
N GLU A 74 -5.30 -10.50 11.17
CA GLU A 74 -5.51 -9.09 10.89
C GLU A 74 -4.52 -8.20 11.65
N LEU A 75 -4.28 -8.47 12.94
CA LEU A 75 -3.28 -7.75 13.73
C LEU A 75 -1.86 -7.96 13.16
N MET A 76 -1.52 -9.19 12.80
CA MET A 76 -0.20 -9.51 12.23
C MET A 76 0.02 -8.78 10.90
N ILE A 77 -0.94 -8.83 9.98
CA ILE A 77 -0.81 -8.16 8.67
C ILE A 77 -0.87 -6.64 8.84
N SER A 78 -1.69 -6.12 9.76
CA SER A 78 -1.76 -4.69 10.05
C SER A 78 -0.41 -4.15 10.52
N ALA A 79 0.29 -4.87 11.41
CA ALA A 79 1.62 -4.47 11.87
C ALA A 79 2.62 -4.40 10.70
N VAL A 80 2.57 -5.37 9.77
CA VAL A 80 3.39 -5.36 8.56
C VAL A 80 3.08 -4.14 7.70
N TYR A 81 1.80 -3.81 7.47
CA TYR A 81 1.42 -2.66 6.66
C TYR A 81 1.74 -1.31 7.31
N VAL A 82 1.67 -1.19 8.64
CA VAL A 82 2.11 0.01 9.35
C VAL A 82 3.61 0.23 9.13
N ALA A 83 4.42 -0.81 9.31
CA ALA A 83 5.85 -0.73 9.01
C ALA A 83 6.08 -0.38 7.53
N TRP A 84 5.38 -1.06 6.61
CA TRP A 84 5.43 -0.79 5.17
C TRP A 84 5.13 0.67 4.85
N GLY A 85 4.09 1.25 5.45
CA GLY A 85 3.69 2.63 5.25
C GLY A 85 4.77 3.63 5.66
N VAL A 86 5.46 3.37 6.77
CA VAL A 86 6.62 4.17 7.21
C VAL A 86 7.77 4.09 6.19
N PHE A 87 8.09 2.89 5.70
CA PHE A 87 9.12 2.73 4.66
C PHE A 87 8.71 3.35 3.32
N LEU A 88 7.42 3.35 2.96
CA LEU A 88 6.91 4.05 1.78
C LEU A 88 7.05 5.57 1.90
N TRP A 89 6.79 6.12 3.08
CA TRP A 89 6.99 7.53 3.35
C TRP A 89 8.45 7.95 3.12
N GLU A 90 9.40 7.16 3.63
CA GLU A 90 10.83 7.41 3.44
C GLU A 90 11.24 7.23 1.97
N ALA A 91 10.84 6.13 1.35
CA ALA A 91 11.12 5.83 -0.05
C ALA A 91 10.56 6.90 -1.01
N ALA A 92 9.53 7.64 -0.62
CA ALA A 92 8.96 8.70 -1.44
C ALA A 92 9.91 9.90 -1.65
N SER A 93 10.89 10.09 -0.76
CA SER A 93 11.89 11.16 -0.88
C SER A 93 12.91 10.89 -1.99
N ASP A 94 13.28 9.62 -2.20
CA ASP A 94 14.06 9.19 -3.36
C ASP A 94 13.51 7.85 -3.94
N PRO A 95 12.46 7.90 -4.76
CA PRO A 95 11.80 6.70 -5.28
C PRO A 95 12.71 5.82 -6.15
N PHE A 96 13.71 6.42 -6.80
CA PHE A 96 14.55 5.69 -7.76
C PHE A 96 15.69 4.93 -7.09
N GLU A 97 16.23 5.44 -5.97
CA GLU A 97 17.14 4.67 -5.12
C GLU A 97 16.42 3.47 -4.47
N HIS A 98 15.11 3.62 -4.17
CA HIS A 98 14.29 2.58 -3.53
C HIS A 98 13.45 1.74 -4.52
N LYS A 99 13.87 1.62 -5.78
CA LYS A 99 13.08 1.00 -6.86
C LYS A 99 12.59 -0.42 -6.55
N LEU A 100 13.41 -1.25 -5.90
CA LEU A 100 13.08 -2.66 -5.61
C LEU A 100 11.94 -2.72 -4.58
N PHE A 101 11.96 -1.82 -3.59
CA PHE A 101 10.92 -1.74 -2.59
C PHE A 101 9.58 -1.26 -3.18
N LEU A 102 9.61 -0.32 -4.12
CA LEU A 102 8.40 0.14 -4.81
C LEU A 102 7.86 -0.93 -5.78
N ASP A 103 8.73 -1.66 -6.48
CA ASP A 103 8.33 -2.82 -7.29
C ASP A 103 7.74 -3.94 -6.41
N PHE A 104 8.36 -4.22 -5.26
CA PHE A 104 7.82 -5.14 -4.26
C PHE A 104 6.45 -4.67 -3.75
N THR A 105 6.27 -3.38 -3.49
CA THR A 105 4.98 -2.78 -3.12
C THR A 105 3.91 -3.10 -4.16
N VAL A 106 4.19 -2.91 -5.45
CA VAL A 106 3.23 -3.25 -6.50
C VAL A 106 2.90 -4.75 -6.50
N VAL A 107 3.92 -5.60 -6.55
CA VAL A 107 3.73 -7.06 -6.73
C VAL A 107 3.06 -7.70 -5.52
N ALA A 108 3.51 -7.37 -4.31
CA ALA A 108 2.98 -7.98 -3.10
C ALA A 108 1.55 -7.51 -2.80
N ASN A 109 1.22 -6.23 -3.03
CA ASN A 109 -0.16 -5.76 -2.90
C ASN A 109 -1.07 -6.38 -3.99
N ALA A 110 -0.57 -6.56 -5.22
CA ALA A 110 -1.32 -7.25 -6.26
C ALA A 110 -1.59 -8.72 -5.90
N ALA A 111 -0.60 -9.42 -5.35
CA ALA A 111 -0.77 -10.79 -4.87
C ALA A 111 -1.76 -10.87 -3.70
N HIS A 112 -1.66 -9.94 -2.75
CA HIS A 112 -2.53 -9.87 -1.59
C HIS A 112 -3.99 -9.58 -1.97
N PHE A 113 -4.25 -8.48 -2.69
CA PHE A 113 -5.60 -8.12 -3.13
C PHE A 113 -6.15 -9.09 -4.18
N GLY A 114 -5.28 -9.73 -4.97
CA GLY A 114 -5.66 -10.82 -5.88
C GLY A 114 -6.16 -12.04 -5.13
N LEU A 115 -5.48 -12.42 -4.04
CA LEU A 115 -5.95 -13.50 -3.19
C LEU A 115 -7.28 -13.13 -2.53
N MET A 116 -7.40 -11.94 -1.93
CA MET A 116 -8.65 -11.47 -1.33
C MET A 116 -9.80 -11.44 -2.36
N PHE A 117 -9.53 -11.01 -3.59
CA PHE A 117 -10.52 -11.02 -4.66
C PHE A 117 -11.02 -12.44 -4.98
N VAL A 118 -10.12 -13.41 -5.13
CA VAL A 118 -10.50 -14.81 -5.35
C VAL A 118 -11.30 -15.35 -4.15
N GLN A 119 -10.85 -15.07 -2.92
CA GLN A 119 -11.54 -15.51 -1.72
C GLN A 119 -12.94 -14.88 -1.60
N GLY A 120 -13.11 -13.59 -1.92
CA GLY A 120 -14.42 -12.92 -1.92
C GLY A 120 -15.39 -13.47 -2.97
N LEU A 121 -14.90 -14.01 -4.08
CA LEU A 121 -15.73 -14.66 -5.10
C LEU A 121 -16.20 -16.06 -4.67
N VAL A 122 -15.30 -16.81 -4.04
CA VAL A 122 -15.50 -18.23 -3.69
C VAL A 122 -16.19 -18.39 -2.33
N MET A 123 -15.95 -17.50 -1.37
CA MET A 123 -16.49 -17.57 -0.02
C MET A 123 -17.74 -16.68 0.10
N PRO A 124 -18.95 -17.24 0.27
CA PRO A 124 -20.19 -16.46 0.29
C PRO A 124 -20.23 -15.38 1.38
N GLY A 125 -19.60 -15.63 2.53
CA GLY A 125 -19.51 -14.69 3.64
C GLY A 125 -18.64 -13.46 3.36
N GLU A 126 -17.76 -13.53 2.35
CA GLU A 126 -16.74 -12.51 2.09
C GLU A 126 -17.09 -11.64 0.86
N ARG A 127 -18.26 -11.82 0.23
CA ARG A 127 -18.65 -11.08 -0.98
C ARG A 127 -18.73 -9.57 -0.77
N ILE A 128 -19.03 -9.13 0.45
CA ILE A 128 -19.13 -7.71 0.79
C ILE A 128 -17.76 -7.00 0.72
N HIS A 129 -16.67 -7.73 0.92
CA HIS A 129 -15.29 -7.23 0.78
C HIS A 129 -14.96 -6.86 -0.67
N LEU A 130 -15.52 -7.58 -1.65
CA LEU A 130 -15.28 -7.32 -3.08
C LEU A 130 -15.66 -5.89 -3.49
N VAL A 131 -16.71 -5.32 -2.88
CA VAL A 131 -17.22 -3.98 -3.19
C VAL A 131 -16.69 -2.90 -2.24
N SER A 132 -15.86 -3.27 -1.27
CA SER A 132 -15.40 -2.37 -0.22
C SER A 132 -13.87 -2.32 -0.14
N ASP A 133 -13.25 -2.99 0.83
CA ASP A 133 -11.80 -2.98 1.04
C ASP A 133 -10.99 -3.52 -0.15
N VAL A 134 -11.45 -4.58 -0.83
CA VAL A 134 -10.79 -5.13 -2.02
C VAL A 134 -10.84 -4.15 -3.18
N ALA A 135 -12.00 -3.52 -3.43
CA ALA A 135 -12.15 -2.52 -4.48
C ALA A 135 -11.27 -1.28 -4.21
N LEU A 136 -11.26 -0.81 -2.95
CA LEU A 136 -10.43 0.31 -2.53
C LEU A 136 -8.94 0.01 -2.66
N GLY A 137 -8.51 -1.20 -2.26
CA GLY A 137 -7.13 -1.66 -2.38
C GLY A 137 -6.66 -1.70 -3.84
N TRP A 138 -7.47 -2.28 -4.73
CA TRP A 138 -7.18 -2.29 -6.17
C TRP A 138 -7.12 -0.90 -6.78
N PHE A 139 -8.02 0.00 -6.38
CA PHE A 139 -8.00 1.39 -6.86
C PHE A 139 -6.73 2.12 -6.43
N ALA A 140 -6.36 2.05 -5.16
CA ALA A 140 -5.15 2.67 -4.63
C ALA A 140 -3.88 2.11 -5.29
N LEU A 141 -3.82 0.79 -5.45
CA LEU A 141 -2.72 0.10 -6.14
C LEU A 141 -2.62 0.52 -7.61
N ALA A 142 -3.74 0.58 -8.33
CA ALA A 142 -3.77 1.00 -9.73
C ALA A 142 -3.29 2.45 -9.89
N LEU A 143 -3.73 3.36 -9.01
CA LEU A 143 -3.29 4.76 -9.01
C LEU A 143 -1.77 4.86 -8.79
N PHE A 144 -1.24 4.13 -7.80
CA PHE A 144 0.18 4.10 -7.53
C PHE A 144 0.97 3.50 -8.72
N ALA A 145 0.58 2.32 -9.20
CA ALA A 145 1.24 1.62 -10.30
C ALA A 145 1.24 2.45 -11.60
N ALA A 146 0.15 3.18 -11.88
CA ALA A 146 0.03 4.05 -13.04
C ALA A 146 1.06 5.20 -13.03
N THR A 147 1.52 5.62 -11.85
CA THR A 147 2.58 6.64 -11.74
C THR A 147 3.98 6.05 -11.66
N TRP A 148 4.15 4.93 -10.93
CA TRP A 148 5.44 4.30 -10.72
C TRP A 148 5.98 3.59 -11.98
N ILE A 149 5.17 2.77 -12.65
CA ILE A 149 5.63 1.93 -13.78
C ILE A 149 6.17 2.79 -14.94
N PRO A 150 5.50 3.87 -15.37
CA PRO A 150 6.06 4.73 -16.42
C PRO A 150 7.32 5.48 -15.97
N ALA A 151 7.37 5.91 -14.70
CA ALA A 151 8.50 6.63 -14.14
C ALA A 151 9.78 5.76 -14.13
N ARG A 152 9.69 4.52 -13.67
CA ARG A 152 10.83 3.58 -13.64
C ARG A 152 11.31 3.22 -15.05
N SER A 153 10.41 3.03 -16.02
CA SER A 153 10.79 2.72 -17.41
C SER A 153 11.52 3.88 -18.08
N LYS A 154 11.09 5.13 -17.82
CA LYS A 154 11.80 6.33 -18.31
C LYS A 154 13.19 6.45 -17.70
N ALA A 155 13.34 6.20 -16.40
CA ALA A 155 14.62 6.21 -15.72
C ALA A 155 15.59 5.15 -16.28
N ALA A 156 15.11 3.92 -16.49
CA ALA A 156 15.92 2.84 -17.06
C ALA A 156 16.41 3.16 -18.48
N LYS A 157 15.55 3.71 -19.34
CA LYS A 157 15.93 4.13 -20.71
C LYS A 157 17.00 5.22 -20.72
N ARG A 158 16.89 6.21 -19.82
CA ARG A 158 17.89 7.29 -19.68
C ARG A 158 19.25 6.73 -19.25
N HIS A 159 19.25 5.78 -18.32
CA HIS A 159 20.48 5.10 -17.88
C HIS A 159 21.12 4.30 -19.01
N ALA A 160 20.35 3.57 -19.83
CA ALA A 160 20.91 2.85 -20.97
C ALA A 160 21.54 3.80 -22.02
N ALA A 161 20.88 4.94 -22.29
CA ALA A 161 21.36 5.92 -23.28
C ALA A 161 22.64 6.67 -22.86
N SER A 162 23.00 6.69 -21.57
CA SER A 162 24.25 7.30 -21.11
C SER A 162 25.48 6.43 -21.38
N PHE A 163 25.32 5.12 -21.61
CA PHE A 163 26.43 4.21 -21.95
C PHE A 163 26.67 4.10 -23.46
N SER A 164 25.77 4.63 -24.29
CA SER A 164 25.88 4.62 -25.75
C SER A 164 26.45 5.93 -26.35
N ARG A 165 26.97 6.83 -25.51
CA ARG A 165 27.68 8.06 -25.90
C ARG A 165 29.12 7.98 -25.42
#